data_AF-A0A8S3B857-F1
#
_entry.id   AF-A0A8S3B857-F1
#
_cell.length_a   1.000
_cell.length_b   1.000
_cell.length_c   1.000
_cell.angle_alpha   90.00
_cell.angle_beta   90.00
_cell.angle_gamma   90.00
#
_symmetry.space_group_name_H-M   'P 1'
#
loop_
_entity.id
_entity.type
_entity.pdbx_description
1 polymer ?
#
loop_
_entity_poly.entity_id
_entity_poly.type
_entity_poly.pdbx_seq_one_letter_code
_entity_poly.pdbx_strand_id
1 'polypeptide(L)'
;MVPSTLLESQAQALVNELRASTINEFSGSLGIVRQTTQANALFSSLQSNARLFIQPTSVILGSLLARYGNCSCTLSSKCISPSAFYDGLNSTVLSLVRGMRTGCYILEALLQSSLECFYDPICFESMMSYLNSTVIWNGTVMNRTTPSRFLTTSTVGDILDELMIEIWNWTLKFDDYFAQCRPIACSYTVEARNDAIYIMTTLIGLVGGLVTALKLAVPNSVNLIRKKKDRQLCDTGMIDQ
;
A
#
# COMPACT_ATOMS: atom_id res chain seq x y z
N MET A 1 -22.17 -14.05 7.10
CA MET A 1 -21.77 -12.64 7.26
C MET A 1 -20.38 -12.61 7.88
N VAL A 2 -19.42 -11.92 7.26
CA VAL A 2 -18.11 -11.69 7.88
C VAL A 2 -18.30 -10.66 9.01
N PRO A 3 -17.82 -10.90 10.23
CA PRO A 3 -17.91 -9.93 11.32
C PRO A 3 -17.20 -8.62 10.95
N SER A 4 -17.83 -7.47 11.21
CA SER A 4 -17.22 -6.16 10.95
C SER A 4 -15.86 -5.99 11.65
N THR A 5 -15.74 -6.53 12.86
CA THR A 5 -14.49 -6.55 13.64
C THR A 5 -13.37 -7.33 12.97
N LEU A 6 -13.68 -8.42 12.27
CA LEU A 6 -12.69 -9.20 11.53
C LEU A 6 -12.17 -8.40 10.33
N LEU A 7 -13.07 -7.74 9.59
CA LEU A 7 -12.70 -6.91 8.45
C LEU A 7 -11.86 -5.70 8.87
N GLU A 8 -12.23 -5.02 9.96
CA GLU A 8 -11.43 -3.94 10.55
C GLU A 8 -10.03 -4.41 10.93
N SER A 9 -9.92 -5.56 11.59
CA SER A 9 -8.63 -6.12 12.00
C SER A 9 -7.73 -6.43 10.79
N GLN A 10 -8.31 -6.95 9.70
CA GLN A 10 -7.59 -7.27 8.48
C GLN A 10 -7.17 -6.00 7.72
N ALA A 11 -8.06 -5.00 7.66
CA ALA A 11 -7.74 -3.71 7.07
C ALA A 11 -6.61 -3.00 7.82
N GLN A 12 -6.66 -2.98 9.15
CA GLN A 12 -5.60 -2.41 9.98
C GLN A 12 -4.27 -3.16 9.81
N ALA A 13 -4.30 -4.50 9.73
CA ALA A 13 -3.11 -5.30 9.47
C ALA A 13 -2.50 -4.95 8.10
N LEU A 14 -3.32 -4.85 7.06
CA LEU A 14 -2.88 -4.46 5.72
C LEU A 14 -2.29 -3.05 5.68
N VAL A 15 -2.93 -2.08 6.36
CA VAL A 15 -2.41 -0.70 6.45
C VAL A 15 -1.06 -0.67 7.18
N ASN A 16 -0.90 -1.44 8.25
CA ASN A 16 0.36 -1.54 8.98
C ASN A 16 1.47 -2.16 8.13
N GLU A 17 1.14 -3.23 7.39
CA GLU A 17 2.06 -3.87 6.45
C GLU A 17 2.47 -2.91 5.33
N LEU A 18 1.51 -2.21 4.72
CA LEU A 18 1.78 -1.21 3.69
C LEU A 18 2.71 -0.11 4.23
N ARG A 19 2.43 0.41 5.43
CA ARG A 19 3.27 1.42 6.07
C ARG A 19 4.70 0.92 6.26
N ALA A 20 4.87 -0.27 6.86
CA ALA A 20 6.19 -0.83 7.11
C ALA A 20 6.95 -1.13 5.80
N SER A 21 6.28 -1.72 4.82
CA SER A 21 6.86 -2.03 3.51
C SER A 21 7.31 -0.76 2.77
N THR A 22 6.48 0.29 2.76
CA THR A 22 6.81 1.55 2.07
C THR A 22 8.03 2.23 2.69
N ILE A 23 8.11 2.28 4.02
CA ILE A 23 9.27 2.83 4.75
C ILE A 23 10.54 2.05 4.39
N ASN A 24 10.48 0.71 4.43
CA ASN A 24 11.62 -0.14 4.14
C ASN A 24 12.09 -0.03 2.69
N GLU A 25 11.18 0.02 1.73
CA GLU A 25 11.50 0.17 0.30
C GLU A 25 12.15 1.52 0.01
N PHE A 26 11.61 2.59 0.60
CA PHE A 26 12.21 3.92 0.50
C PHE A 26 13.61 3.97 1.11
N SER A 27 13.76 3.46 2.34
CA SER A 27 15.06 3.42 3.03
C SER A 27 16.09 2.58 2.26
N GLY A 28 15.67 1.44 1.71
CA GLY A 28 16.49 0.61 0.83
C GLY A 28 16.96 1.36 -0.42
N SER A 29 16.04 2.01 -1.12
CA SER A 29 16.33 2.81 -2.32
C SER A 29 17.29 3.96 -2.02
N LEU A 30 17.05 4.70 -0.93
CA LEU A 30 17.94 5.76 -0.46
C LEU A 30 19.33 5.22 -0.09
N GLY A 31 19.38 4.06 0.58
CA GLY A 31 20.62 3.37 0.92
C GLY A 31 21.45 3.02 -0.31
N ILE A 32 20.81 2.52 -1.37
CA ILE A 32 21.47 2.21 -2.66
C ILE A 32 22.07 3.46 -3.28
N VAL A 33 21.33 4.58 -3.31
CA VAL A 33 21.84 5.86 -3.84
C VAL A 33 23.08 6.31 -3.08
N ARG A 34 23.04 6.26 -1.74
CA ARG A 34 24.15 6.67 -0.87
C ARG A 34 25.40 5.79 -1.08
N GLN A 35 25.21 4.48 -1.10
CA GLN A 35 26.30 3.53 -1.31
C GLN A 35 26.90 3.64 -2.72
N THR A 36 26.06 3.75 -3.75
CA THR A 36 26.52 3.91 -5.14
C THR A 36 27.29 5.21 -5.31
N THR A 37 26.83 6.30 -4.70
CA THR A 37 27.52 7.61 -4.74
C THR A 37 28.93 7.51 -4.14
N GLN A 38 29.07 6.87 -2.98
CA GLN A 38 30.35 6.69 -2.32
C GLN A 38 31.26 5.70 -3.05
N ALA A 39 30.74 4.54 -3.44
CA ALA A 39 31.50 3.46 -4.07
C ALA A 39 32.08 3.88 -5.43
N ASN A 40 31.36 4.72 -6.17
CA ASN A 40 31.83 5.28 -7.44
C ASN A 40 32.60 6.59 -7.28
N ALA A 41 32.80 7.08 -6.04
CA ALA A 41 33.45 8.36 -5.74
C ALA A 41 32.95 9.51 -6.64
N LEU A 42 31.63 9.58 -6.84
CA LEU A 42 31.03 10.51 -7.81
C LEU A 42 31.41 11.95 -7.48
N PHE A 43 31.78 12.74 -8.48
CA PHE A 43 32.14 14.14 -8.26
C PHE A 43 30.88 14.98 -7.97
N SER A 44 30.87 15.73 -6.87
CA SER A 44 29.79 16.67 -6.54
C SER A 44 29.84 17.86 -7.50
N SER A 45 28.71 18.22 -8.11
CA SER A 45 28.63 19.40 -8.99
C SER A 45 29.01 20.70 -8.27
N LEU A 46 28.77 20.77 -6.96
CA LEU A 46 29.17 21.88 -6.10
C LEU A 46 30.64 21.81 -5.65
N GLN A 47 31.41 20.83 -6.13
CA GLN A 47 32.81 20.60 -5.75
C GLN A 47 33.03 20.45 -4.23
N SER A 48 32.01 19.95 -3.54
CA SER A 48 32.00 19.80 -2.07
C SER A 48 32.79 18.58 -1.58
N ASN A 49 32.94 17.54 -2.40
CA ASN A 49 33.75 16.36 -2.08
C ASN A 49 35.17 16.42 -2.65
N ALA A 50 35.38 17.13 -3.75
CA ALA A 50 36.68 17.36 -4.36
C ALA A 50 36.65 18.64 -5.20
N ARG A 51 37.80 19.30 -5.34
CA ARG A 51 38.02 20.44 -6.24
C ARG A 51 38.94 20.02 -7.36
N LEU A 52 38.57 20.35 -8.59
CA LEU A 52 39.42 20.12 -9.75
C LEU A 52 40.39 21.29 -9.90
N PHE A 53 41.64 21.01 -10.24
CA PHE A 53 42.63 22.02 -10.56
C PHE A 53 43.50 21.56 -11.74
N ILE A 54 44.00 22.52 -12.50
CA ILE A 54 44.95 22.25 -13.58
C ILE A 54 46.34 22.51 -13.04
N GLN A 55 47.22 21.51 -13.14
CA GLN A 55 48.59 21.68 -12.72
C GLN A 55 49.33 22.56 -13.73
N PRO A 56 49.89 23.73 -13.33
CA PRO A 56 50.40 24.74 -14.26
C PRO A 56 51.54 24.23 -15.16
N THR A 57 52.29 23.24 -14.68
CA THR A 57 53.52 22.75 -15.31
C THR A 57 53.31 21.63 -16.31
N SER A 58 52.19 20.91 -16.25
CA SER A 58 51.97 19.67 -17.02
C SER A 58 50.63 19.61 -17.75
N VAL A 59 49.74 20.60 -17.57
CA VAL A 59 48.36 20.60 -18.14
C VAL A 59 47.61 19.31 -17.80
N ILE A 60 47.93 18.73 -16.64
CA ILE A 60 47.23 17.55 -16.11
C ILE A 60 46.09 18.05 -15.22
N LEU A 61 44.91 17.46 -15.40
CA LEU A 61 43.78 17.65 -14.51
C LEU A 61 44.03 16.86 -13.22
N GLY A 62 44.18 17.57 -12.10
CA GLY A 62 44.26 17.01 -10.77
C GLY A 62 42.96 17.21 -9.99
N SER A 63 42.78 16.42 -8.92
CA SER A 63 41.68 16.58 -7.97
C SER A 63 42.22 16.68 -6.55
N LEU A 64 41.81 17.72 -5.82
CA LEU A 64 42.06 17.87 -4.40
C LEU A 64 40.81 17.43 -3.63
N LEU A 65 40.93 16.38 -2.82
CA LEU A 65 39.81 15.84 -2.04
C LEU A 65 39.49 16.75 -0.85
N ALA A 66 38.21 17.00 -0.63
CA ALA A 66 37.75 17.87 0.45
C ALA A 66 37.86 17.17 1.81
N ARG A 67 38.05 17.98 2.85
CA ARG A 67 38.08 17.56 4.25
C ARG A 67 37.19 18.50 5.06
N TYR A 68 36.44 17.91 5.98
CA TYR A 68 35.53 18.59 6.89
C TYR A 68 36.01 18.27 8.31
N GLY A 69 36.76 19.20 8.91
CA GLY A 69 37.53 18.95 10.13
C GLY A 69 38.51 17.79 9.95
N ASN A 70 38.46 16.80 10.84
CA ASN A 70 39.30 15.60 10.78
C ASN A 70 38.75 14.51 9.83
N CYS A 71 37.61 14.74 9.18
CA CYS A 71 36.97 13.77 8.30
C CYS A 71 37.30 14.05 6.83
N SER A 72 37.75 13.02 6.09
CA SER A 72 38.10 13.12 4.67
C SER A 72 37.03 12.46 3.80
N CYS A 73 36.64 13.15 2.72
CA CYS A 73 35.65 12.65 1.75
C CYS A 73 36.09 11.39 1.01
N THR A 74 37.37 11.06 1.04
CA THR A 74 37.92 9.81 0.51
C THR A 74 37.61 8.62 1.40
N LEU A 75 37.59 8.83 2.72
CA LEU A 75 37.38 7.78 3.71
C LEU A 75 35.90 7.60 4.05
N SER A 76 35.13 8.68 4.03
CA SER A 76 33.71 8.66 4.38
C SER A 76 32.93 9.70 3.57
N SER A 77 31.83 9.26 2.95
CA SER A 77 30.85 10.16 2.32
C SER A 77 30.09 11.01 3.33
N LYS A 78 30.05 10.58 4.61
CA LYS A 78 29.26 11.19 5.69
C LYS A 78 29.93 12.38 6.35
N CYS A 79 31.13 12.79 5.91
CA CYS A 79 31.81 13.92 6.51
C CYS A 79 31.01 15.20 6.32
N ILE A 80 30.77 15.90 7.44
CA ILE A 80 30.00 17.14 7.48
C ILE A 80 30.63 18.18 8.39
N SER A 81 30.23 19.43 8.23
CA SER A 81 30.51 20.55 9.13
C SER A 81 29.29 21.48 9.19
N PRO A 82 29.19 22.34 10.22
CA PRO A 82 28.15 23.37 10.26
C PRO A 82 28.17 24.21 8.98
N SER A 83 26.98 24.47 8.41
CA SER A 83 26.86 25.36 7.27
C SER A 83 27.02 26.82 7.72
N ALA A 84 27.64 27.63 6.88
CA ALA A 84 27.91 29.01 7.17
C ALA A 84 27.98 29.85 5.89
N PHE A 85 27.69 31.14 6.03
CA PHE A 85 28.04 32.15 5.05
C PHE A 85 29.48 32.60 5.29
N TYR A 86 30.24 32.70 4.20
CA TYR A 86 31.65 33.08 4.24
C TYR A 86 31.84 34.40 3.50
N ASP A 87 32.76 35.22 3.99
CA ASP A 87 33.32 36.31 3.21
C ASP A 87 34.17 35.72 2.07
N GLY A 88 33.75 35.94 0.83
CA GLY A 88 34.44 35.40 -0.35
C GLY A 88 35.90 35.87 -0.49
N LEU A 89 36.27 37.00 0.13
CA LEU A 89 37.63 37.55 0.04
C LEU A 89 38.54 36.98 1.14
N ASN A 90 38.06 36.98 2.39
CA ASN A 90 38.88 36.62 3.55
C ASN A 90 38.67 35.18 4.04
N SER A 91 37.71 34.45 3.45
CA SER A 91 37.28 33.12 3.90
C SER A 91 36.89 33.06 5.38
N THR A 92 36.49 34.19 5.96
CA THR A 92 36.02 34.28 7.34
C THR A 92 34.55 33.91 7.43
N VAL A 93 34.16 33.29 8.55
CA VAL A 93 32.76 32.94 8.81
C VAL A 93 31.99 34.22 9.17
N LEU A 94 31.01 34.57 8.36
CA LEU A 94 30.11 35.71 8.60
C LEU A 94 28.97 35.33 9.54
N SER A 95 28.30 34.21 9.26
CA SER A 95 27.17 33.72 10.06
C SER A 95 26.97 32.22 9.86
N LEU A 96 26.67 31.51 10.94
CA LEU A 96 26.32 30.09 10.90
C LEU A 96 24.83 29.92 10.58
N VAL A 97 24.50 28.96 9.73
CA VAL A 97 23.10 28.61 9.44
C VAL A 97 22.68 27.49 10.37
N ARG A 98 21.91 27.84 11.42
CA ARG A 98 21.56 26.90 12.48
C ARG A 98 20.79 25.70 11.91
N GLY A 99 21.18 24.50 12.35
CA GLY A 99 20.58 23.26 11.88
C GLY A 99 21.09 22.78 10.51
N MET A 100 21.57 23.66 9.63
CA MET A 100 22.06 23.25 8.32
C MET A 100 23.52 22.78 8.36
N ARG A 101 23.83 21.76 7.57
CA ARG A 101 25.16 21.18 7.40
C ARG A 101 25.63 21.31 5.97
N THR A 102 26.94 21.38 5.80
CA THR A 102 27.65 21.16 4.53
C THR A 102 28.52 19.92 4.68
N GLY A 103 28.83 19.24 3.59
CA GLY A 103 29.58 17.99 3.63
C GLY A 103 29.98 17.51 2.26
N CYS A 104 30.63 16.36 2.20
CA CYS A 104 31.13 15.79 0.94
C CYS A 104 30.04 15.72 -0.12
N TYR A 105 28.88 15.19 0.24
CA TYR A 105 27.72 15.07 -0.62
C TYR A 105 26.55 15.85 -0.04
N ILE A 106 25.81 16.54 -0.92
CA ILE A 106 24.62 17.31 -0.55
C ILE A 106 23.60 16.42 0.16
N LEU A 107 23.42 15.18 -0.31
CA LEU A 107 22.50 14.23 0.31
C LEU A 107 22.86 13.92 1.76
N GLU A 108 24.13 13.62 2.05
CA GLU A 108 24.58 13.33 3.42
C GLU A 108 24.52 14.56 4.33
N ALA A 109 24.81 15.74 3.76
CA ALA A 109 24.68 17.00 4.47
C ALA A 109 23.22 17.34 4.79
N LEU A 110 22.30 17.14 3.82
CA LEU A 110 20.87 17.35 4.00
C LEU A 110 20.29 16.41 5.05
N LEU A 111 20.56 15.11 4.95
CA LEU A 111 20.08 14.11 5.91
C LEU A 111 20.50 14.40 7.35
N GLN A 112 21.68 15.00 7.54
CA GLN A 112 22.19 15.38 8.87
C GLN A 112 21.85 16.82 9.28
N SER A 113 21.18 17.57 8.40
CA SER A 113 20.67 18.90 8.72
C SER A 113 19.33 18.80 9.44
N SER A 114 18.97 19.82 10.21
CA SER A 114 17.62 20.03 10.77
C SER A 114 16.98 21.26 10.14
N LEU A 115 15.68 21.42 10.36
CA LEU A 115 14.90 22.56 9.84
C LEU A 115 14.88 23.77 10.80
N GLU A 116 15.74 23.79 11.82
CA GLU A 116 15.75 24.80 12.89
C GLU A 116 15.73 26.25 12.38
N CYS A 117 16.53 26.56 11.36
CA CYS A 117 16.61 27.92 10.80
C CYS A 117 15.27 28.40 10.25
N PHE A 118 14.45 27.50 9.71
CA PHE A 118 13.16 27.86 9.13
C PHE A 118 12.10 28.23 10.19
N TYR A 119 12.34 27.88 11.46
CA TYR A 119 11.50 28.26 12.59
C TYR A 119 12.07 29.46 13.37
N ASP A 120 13.22 29.99 12.98
CA ASP A 120 13.89 31.11 13.65
C ASP A 120 13.91 32.33 12.71
N PRO A 121 13.19 33.42 13.03
CA PRO A 121 13.05 34.55 12.12
C PRO A 121 14.39 35.22 11.83
N ILE A 122 15.30 35.30 12.81
CA ILE A 122 16.62 35.93 12.65
C ILE A 122 17.48 35.08 11.72
N CYS A 123 17.52 33.77 11.94
CA CYS A 123 18.27 32.86 11.09
C CYS A 123 17.76 32.89 9.64
N PHE A 124 16.45 32.83 9.48
CA PHE A 124 15.77 32.82 8.20
C PHE A 124 15.99 34.11 7.41
N GLU A 125 15.80 35.28 8.04
CA GLU A 125 16.05 36.58 7.39
C GLU A 125 17.52 36.74 7.01
N SER A 126 18.44 36.33 7.89
CA SER A 126 19.87 36.32 7.59
C SER A 126 20.17 35.43 6.38
N MET A 127 19.67 34.20 6.36
CA MET A 127 19.82 33.29 5.23
C MET A 127 19.29 33.90 3.93
N MET A 128 18.09 34.50 3.95
CA MET A 128 17.50 35.15 2.79
C MET A 128 18.30 36.36 2.31
N SER A 129 18.89 37.13 3.22
CA SER A 129 19.70 38.30 2.86
C SER A 129 20.93 37.94 2.01
N TYR A 130 21.53 36.77 2.26
CA TYR A 130 22.68 36.28 1.49
C TYR A 130 22.28 35.57 0.18
N LEU A 131 21.03 35.10 0.07
CA LEU A 131 20.52 34.44 -1.13
C LEU A 131 19.99 35.43 -2.20
N ASN A 132 19.98 36.73 -1.91
CA ASN A 132 19.44 37.79 -2.77
C ASN A 132 20.13 37.85 -4.15
N SER A 133 19.63 37.03 -5.07
CA SER A 133 19.91 37.07 -6.50
C SER A 133 18.57 37.02 -7.24
N THR A 134 18.05 38.19 -7.63
CA THR A 134 16.97 38.38 -8.62
C THR A 134 15.59 37.75 -8.39
N VAL A 135 15.41 36.80 -7.46
CA VAL A 135 14.16 36.07 -7.23
C VAL A 135 13.50 36.62 -5.98
N ILE A 136 12.34 37.26 -6.14
CA ILE A 136 11.48 37.67 -5.03
C ILE A 136 10.95 36.39 -4.37
N TRP A 137 11.41 36.10 -3.17
CA TRP A 137 10.93 34.97 -2.40
C TRP A 137 9.95 35.42 -1.32
N ASN A 138 8.67 35.10 -1.51
CA ASN A 138 7.57 35.45 -0.60
C ASN A 138 7.36 34.40 0.51
N GLY A 139 8.41 33.69 0.91
CA GLY A 139 8.31 32.68 1.97
C GLY A 139 8.26 33.32 3.35
N THR A 140 7.42 32.78 4.23
CA THR A 140 7.34 33.19 5.64
C THR A 140 8.01 32.17 6.54
N VAL A 141 8.46 32.61 7.70
CA VAL A 141 9.02 31.74 8.76
C VAL A 141 7.97 30.72 9.19
N MET A 142 8.40 29.48 9.46
CA MET A 142 7.51 28.42 9.93
C MET A 142 7.08 28.65 11.39
N ASN A 143 5.84 28.26 11.68
CA ASN A 143 5.26 28.45 13.00
C ASN A 143 5.61 27.29 13.94
N ARG A 144 6.30 27.61 15.06
CA ARG A 144 6.64 26.64 16.12
C ARG A 144 5.43 26.14 16.91
N THR A 145 4.31 26.85 16.89
CA THR A 145 3.12 26.47 17.65
C THR A 145 2.22 25.50 16.90
N THR A 146 2.43 25.33 15.59
CA THR A 146 1.72 24.31 14.82
C THR A 146 2.16 22.93 15.32
N PRO A 147 1.24 22.05 15.76
CA PRO A 147 1.61 20.73 16.22
C PRO A 147 2.24 19.95 15.07
N SER A 148 3.44 19.42 15.32
CA SER A 148 4.14 18.49 14.45
C SER A 148 4.61 17.31 15.30
N ARG A 149 4.62 16.15 14.68
CA ARG A 149 5.22 14.93 15.22
C ARG A 149 6.74 15.07 15.40
N PHE A 150 7.39 15.89 14.58
CA PHE A 150 8.83 16.06 14.57
C PHE A 150 9.25 17.29 15.38
N LEU A 151 10.31 17.14 16.18
CA LEU A 151 10.93 18.28 16.84
C LEU A 151 11.67 19.14 15.82
N THR A 152 11.74 20.44 16.05
CA THR A 152 12.52 21.37 15.19
C THR A 152 13.99 20.97 15.04
N THR A 153 14.56 20.28 16.04
CA THR A 153 15.93 19.75 16.06
C THR A 153 16.09 18.38 15.40
N SER A 154 14.98 17.74 14.99
CA SER A 154 15.04 16.45 14.29
C SER A 154 15.77 16.65 12.97
N THR A 155 16.62 15.70 12.61
CA THR A 155 17.31 15.76 11.34
C THR A 155 16.35 15.45 10.19
N VAL A 156 16.63 15.95 8.99
CA VAL A 156 15.87 15.60 7.79
C VAL A 156 15.93 14.10 7.55
N GLY A 157 17.01 13.41 7.95
CA GLY A 157 17.09 11.96 7.99
C GLY A 157 16.02 11.34 8.88
N ASP A 158 15.89 11.78 10.14
CA ASP A 158 14.87 11.28 11.06
C ASP A 158 13.44 11.51 10.52
N ILE A 159 13.23 12.65 9.85
CA ILE A 159 11.94 12.99 9.23
C ILE A 159 11.68 12.09 8.02
N LEU A 160 12.69 11.83 7.18
CA LEU A 160 12.60 10.97 6.00
C LEU A 160 12.47 9.48 6.32
N ASP A 161 13.04 9.02 7.44
CA ASP A 161 12.87 7.64 7.93
C ASP A 161 11.39 7.34 8.26
N GLU A 162 10.58 8.38 8.42
CA GLU A 162 9.14 8.34 8.60
C GLU A 162 8.37 8.92 7.39
N LEU A 163 9.02 8.94 6.23
CA LEU A 163 8.51 9.43 4.94
C LEU A 163 8.01 10.89 4.96
N MET A 164 8.46 11.68 5.95
CA MET A 164 7.98 13.03 6.22
C MET A 164 6.47 13.09 6.52
N ILE A 165 5.88 11.97 6.97
CA ILE A 165 4.44 11.87 7.24
C ILE A 165 4.15 12.25 8.70
N GLU A 166 3.36 13.31 8.86
CA GLU A 166 2.87 13.78 10.16
C GLU A 166 1.84 12.82 10.76
N ILE A 167 0.86 12.38 9.95
CA ILE A 167 -0.25 11.53 10.40
C ILE A 167 -0.62 10.51 9.32
N TRP A 168 -0.73 9.24 9.69
CA TRP A 168 -1.31 8.18 8.87
C TRP A 168 -2.81 8.09 9.14
N ASN A 169 -3.61 8.81 8.35
CA ASN A 169 -5.07 8.76 8.45
C ASN A 169 -5.63 7.78 7.42
N TRP A 170 -6.24 6.69 7.89
CA TRP A 170 -6.93 5.72 7.06
C TRP A 170 -8.37 5.58 7.52
N THR A 171 -9.28 5.33 6.59
CA THR A 171 -10.70 5.17 6.90
C THR A 171 -11.24 3.92 6.21
N LEU A 172 -11.94 3.07 6.96
CA LEU A 172 -12.65 1.93 6.40
C LEU A 172 -14.08 2.32 6.07
N LYS A 173 -14.48 2.17 4.81
CA LYS A 173 -15.86 2.38 4.39
C LYS A 173 -16.52 1.03 4.09
N PHE A 174 -17.22 0.51 5.09
CA PHE A 174 -17.91 -0.77 4.99
C PHE A 174 -18.93 -0.81 3.85
N ASP A 175 -19.70 0.26 3.67
CA ASP A 175 -20.72 0.34 2.62
C ASP A 175 -20.12 0.21 1.23
N ASP A 176 -19.01 0.89 0.98
CA ASP A 176 -18.29 0.82 -0.31
C ASP A 176 -17.74 -0.58 -0.55
N TYR A 177 -17.17 -1.22 0.48
CA TYR A 177 -16.65 -2.59 0.39
C TYR A 177 -17.76 -3.58 0.03
N PHE A 178 -18.87 -3.58 0.77
CA PHE A 178 -19.96 -4.51 0.51
C PHE A 178 -20.72 -4.20 -0.79
N ALA A 179 -20.80 -2.93 -1.19
CA ALA A 179 -21.37 -2.55 -2.48
C ALA A 179 -20.56 -3.13 -3.65
N GLN A 180 -19.21 -3.09 -3.55
CA GLN A 180 -18.32 -3.67 -4.56
C GLN A 180 -18.32 -5.20 -4.55
N CYS A 181 -18.39 -5.80 -3.36
CA CYS A 181 -18.36 -7.26 -3.21
C CYS A 181 -19.75 -7.92 -3.29
N ARG A 182 -20.80 -7.19 -3.66
CA ARG A 182 -22.16 -7.75 -3.72
C ARG A 182 -22.25 -8.79 -4.85
N PRO A 183 -22.67 -10.03 -4.57
CA PRO A 183 -22.84 -11.04 -5.62
C PRO A 183 -23.90 -10.61 -6.64
N ILE A 184 -23.66 -10.91 -7.92
CA ILE A 184 -24.60 -10.62 -9.02
C ILE A 184 -25.88 -11.46 -8.88
N ALA A 185 -25.75 -12.67 -8.33
CA ALA A 185 -26.87 -13.54 -8.00
C ALA A 185 -26.55 -14.34 -6.72
N CYS A 186 -27.55 -14.51 -5.85
CA CYS A 186 -27.44 -15.38 -4.69
C CYS A 186 -27.85 -16.80 -5.09
N SER A 187 -26.94 -17.78 -5.00
CA SER A 187 -27.32 -19.19 -5.08
C SER A 187 -27.58 -19.72 -3.68
N TYR A 188 -28.75 -20.32 -3.46
CA TYR A 188 -29.02 -21.09 -2.26
C TYR A 188 -29.06 -22.57 -2.63
N THR A 189 -28.37 -23.39 -1.86
CA THR A 189 -28.49 -24.84 -1.93
C THR A 189 -29.60 -25.27 -0.98
N VAL A 190 -30.70 -25.76 -1.53
CA VAL A 190 -31.72 -26.42 -0.73
C VAL A 190 -31.25 -27.83 -0.46
N GLU A 191 -30.64 -28.06 0.70
CA GLU A 191 -30.40 -29.41 1.17
C GLU A 191 -31.70 -30.02 1.68
N ALA A 192 -32.40 -30.72 0.79
CA ALA A 192 -33.44 -31.65 1.21
C ALA A 192 -32.74 -32.79 1.97
N ARG A 193 -32.87 -32.81 3.30
CA ARG A 193 -32.52 -33.99 4.10
C ARG A 193 -33.51 -35.11 3.75
N ASN A 194 -33.20 -35.85 2.69
CA ASN A 194 -33.90 -37.10 2.41
C ASN A 194 -33.44 -38.14 3.42
N ASP A 195 -34.11 -38.15 4.57
CA ASP A 195 -33.95 -39.18 5.57
C ASP A 195 -34.19 -40.56 4.92
N ALA A 196 -33.36 -41.55 5.22
CA ALA A 196 -33.47 -42.89 4.66
C ALA A 196 -34.87 -43.48 4.92
N ILE A 197 -35.48 -43.09 6.04
CA ILE A 197 -36.86 -43.44 6.40
C ILE A 197 -37.87 -42.89 5.38
N TYR A 198 -37.68 -41.67 4.88
CA TYR A 198 -38.55 -41.06 3.87
C TYR A 198 -38.47 -41.80 2.54
N ILE A 199 -37.28 -42.21 2.11
CA ILE A 199 -37.09 -42.99 0.87
C ILE A 199 -37.78 -44.36 1.00
N MET A 200 -37.58 -45.06 2.13
CA MET A 200 -38.17 -46.37 2.37
C MET A 200 -39.68 -46.35 2.46
N THR A 201 -40.26 -45.37 3.16
CA THR A 201 -41.71 -45.22 3.28
C THR A 201 -42.36 -44.88 1.94
N THR A 202 -41.68 -44.09 1.10
CA THR A 202 -42.16 -43.77 -0.25
C THR A 202 -42.17 -45.02 -1.15
N LEU A 203 -41.12 -45.84 -1.11
CA LEU A 203 -41.05 -47.10 -1.89
C LEU A 203 -42.13 -48.11 -1.46
N ILE A 204 -42.31 -48.28 -0.15
CA ILE A 204 -43.35 -49.17 0.40
C ILE A 204 -44.75 -48.67 0.01
N GLY A 205 -45.00 -47.37 0.12
CA GLY A 205 -46.26 -46.75 -0.28
C GLY A 205 -46.56 -46.93 -1.77
N LEU A 206 -45.55 -46.82 -2.63
CA LEU A 206 -45.71 -46.95 -4.08
C LEU A 206 -46.00 -48.40 -4.49
N VAL A 207 -45.27 -49.38 -3.94
CA VAL A 207 -45.52 -50.81 -4.20
C VAL A 207 -46.89 -51.22 -3.63
N GLY A 208 -47.19 -50.83 -2.40
CA GLY A 208 -48.47 -51.14 -1.75
C GLY A 208 -49.66 -50.52 -2.48
N GLY A 209 -49.55 -49.25 -2.88
CA GLY A 209 -50.56 -48.54 -3.65
C GLY A 209 -50.82 -49.17 -5.01
N LEU A 210 -49.74 -49.51 -5.74
CA LEU A 210 -49.85 -50.10 -7.08
C LEU A 210 -50.52 -51.47 -7.05
N VAL A 211 -50.12 -52.35 -6.11
CA VAL A 211 -50.73 -53.68 -5.97
C VAL A 211 -52.22 -53.58 -5.61
N THR A 212 -52.57 -52.66 -4.72
CA THR A 212 -53.96 -52.45 -4.30
C THR A 212 -54.81 -51.92 -5.45
N ALA A 213 -54.29 -50.93 -6.19
CA ALA A 213 -54.96 -50.37 -7.36
C ALA A 213 -55.19 -51.43 -8.46
N LEU A 214 -54.18 -52.25 -8.76
CA LEU A 214 -54.28 -53.34 -9.73
C LEU A 214 -55.32 -54.39 -9.30
N LYS A 215 -55.35 -54.80 -8.03
CA LYS A 215 -56.35 -55.76 -7.52
C LYS A 215 -57.78 -55.24 -7.64
N LEU A 216 -57.99 -53.93 -7.60
CA LEU A 216 -59.31 -53.32 -7.75
C LEU A 216 -59.67 -53.10 -9.23
N ALA A 217 -58.70 -52.61 -10.01
CA ALA A 217 -58.91 -52.25 -11.41
C ALA A 217 -59.09 -53.50 -12.31
N VAL A 218 -58.23 -54.51 -12.16
CA VAL A 218 -58.21 -55.71 -13.02
C VAL A 218 -59.55 -56.46 -13.04
N PRO A 219 -60.17 -56.87 -11.91
CA PRO A 219 -61.44 -57.59 -11.96
C PRO A 219 -62.57 -56.73 -12.52
N ASN A 220 -62.55 -55.42 -12.27
CA ASN A 220 -63.56 -54.51 -12.80
C ASN A 220 -63.45 -54.34 -14.32
N SER A 221 -62.22 -54.18 -14.83
CA SER A 221 -61.93 -54.13 -16.27
C SER A 221 -62.28 -55.46 -16.96
N VAL A 222 -61.93 -56.61 -16.37
CA VAL A 222 -62.26 -57.93 -16.91
C VAL A 222 -63.77 -58.17 -16.96
N ASN A 223 -64.51 -57.79 -15.91
CA ASN A 223 -65.97 -57.91 -15.89
C ASN A 223 -66.65 -57.00 -16.91
N LEU A 224 -66.11 -55.79 -17.14
CA LEU A 224 -66.62 -54.90 -18.19
C LEU A 224 -66.40 -55.49 -19.60
N ILE A 225 -65.24 -56.11 -19.84
CA ILE A 225 -64.93 -56.77 -21.12
C ILE A 225 -65.83 -58.01 -21.32
N ARG A 226 -66.01 -58.85 -20.30
CA ARG A 226 -66.91 -60.01 -20.34
C ARG A 226 -68.36 -59.58 -20.61
N LYS A 227 -68.87 -58.56 -19.91
CA LYS A 227 -70.22 -58.02 -20.16
C LYS A 227 -70.43 -57.44 -21.57
N LYS A 228 -69.38 -56.93 -22.21
CA LYS A 228 -69.43 -56.52 -23.63
C LYS A 228 -69.47 -57.73 -24.57
N LYS A 229 -68.68 -58.76 -24.29
CA LYS A 229 -68.65 -60.00 -25.08
C LYS A 229 -69.98 -60.78 -24.99
N ASP A 230 -70.57 -60.87 -23.80
CA ASP A 230 -71.86 -61.53 -23.60
C ASP A 230 -73.01 -60.76 -24.27
N ARG A 231 -72.95 -59.42 -24.31
CA ARG A 231 -73.88 -58.60 -25.11
C ARG A 231 -73.75 -58.84 -26.61
N GLN A 232 -72.53 -58.98 -27.13
CA GLN A 232 -72.31 -59.30 -28.54
C GLN A 232 -72.80 -60.71 -28.91
N LEU A 233 -72.69 -61.71 -28.02
CA LEU A 233 -73.22 -63.05 -28.28
C LEU A 233 -74.76 -63.10 -28.30
N CYS A 234 -75.46 -62.28 -27.52
CA CYS A 234 -76.93 -62.18 -27.60
C CYS A 234 -77.43 -61.49 -28.87
N ASP A 235 -76.66 -60.54 -29.44
CA ASP A 235 -77.02 -59.90 -30.71
C ASP A 235 -76.73 -60.78 -31.95
N THR A 236 -75.88 -61.82 -31.81
CA THR A 236 -75.50 -62.72 -32.93
C THR A 236 -76.21 -64.08 -32.87
N GLY A 237 -77.02 -64.35 -31.84
CA GLY A 237 -77.77 -65.60 -31.64
C GLY A 237 -79.23 -65.57 -32.12
N MET A 238 -79.64 -64.55 -32.89
CA MET A 238 -81.00 -64.37 -33.39
C MET A 238 -81.11 -64.27 -34.92
N ILE A 239 -80.13 -64.82 -35.64
CA ILE A 239 -80.18 -65.05 -37.09
C ILE A 239 -79.49 -66.40 -37.36
N ASP A 240 -80.27 -67.48 -37.30
CA ASP A 240 -80.11 -68.70 -38.10
C ASP A 240 -81.37 -69.56 -37.87
N GLN A 241 -82.40 -69.20 -38.64
CA GLN A 241 -83.49 -70.04 -39.11
C GLN A 241 -83.52 -69.91 -40.64
#